data_AF-A0A519R062-F1
#
_entry.id   AF-A0A519R062-F1
#
_cell.length_a   1.000
_cell.length_b   1.000
_cell.length_c   1.000
_cell.angle_alpha   90.00
_cell.angle_beta   90.00
_cell.angle_gamma   90.00
#
_symmetry.space_group_name_H-M   'P 1'
#
loop_
_entity.id
_entity.type
_entity.pdbx_description
1 polymer ?
#
loop_
_entity_poly.entity_id
_entity_poly.type
_entity_poly.pdbx_seq_one_letter_code
_entity_poly.pdbx_strand_id
1 'polypeptide(L)' 'KDADGNVIKDSSDLALYLLNVGHVATVGGDSFGNNNYIRLSYAASDESLVEALRRIKEALGKLS' A
#
# COMPACT_ATOMS: atom_id res chain seq x y z
N LYS A 1 3.37 -1.88 -12.98
CA LYS A 1 3.26 -0.42 -13.23
C LYS A 1 1.87 0.04 -12.84
N ASP A 2 1.72 1.26 -12.37
CA ASP A 2 0.39 1.85 -12.15
C ASP A 2 -0.25 2.31 -13.47
N ALA A 3 -1.47 2.85 -13.38
CA ALA A 3 -2.24 3.32 -14.53
C ALA A 3 -1.58 4.51 -15.26
N ASP A 4 -0.72 5.26 -14.58
CA ASP A 4 0.01 6.40 -15.14
C ASP A 4 1.38 5.98 -15.72
N GLY A 5 1.71 4.69 -15.65
CA GLY A 5 2.94 4.12 -16.18
C GLY A 5 4.12 4.15 -15.20
N ASN A 6 3.92 4.59 -13.96
CA ASN A 6 4.96 4.59 -12.94
C ASN A 6 5.31 3.15 -12.53
N VAL A 7 6.60 2.91 -12.31
CA VAL A 7 7.11 1.61 -11.85
C VAL A 7 7.20 1.65 -10.33
N ILE A 8 6.55 0.68 -9.67
CA ILE A 8 6.72 0.44 -8.23
C ILE A 8 7.96 -0.44 -8.06
N LYS A 9 9.08 0.14 -7.63
CA LYS A 9 10.37 -0.59 -7.56
C LYS A 9 10.73 -1.08 -6.17
N ASP A 10 10.14 -0.48 -5.14
CA ASP A 10 10.50 -0.70 -3.74
C ASP A 10 9.29 -0.51 -2.78
N SER A 11 9.52 -0.77 -1.49
CA SER A 11 8.46 -0.66 -0.47
C SER A 11 7.97 0.78 -0.25
N SER A 12 8.82 1.78 -0.49
CA SER A 12 8.47 3.20 -0.39
C SER A 12 7.53 3.60 -1.53
N ASP A 13 7.85 3.22 -2.76
CA ASP A 13 6.97 3.40 -3.92
C ASP A 13 5.62 2.72 -3.71
N LEU A 14 5.61 1.49 -3.17
CA LEU A 14 4.37 0.77 -2.89
C LEU A 14 3.53 1.47 -1.82
N ALA A 15 4.15 1.95 -0.74
CA ALA A 15 3.46 2.69 0.31
C ALA A 15 2.84 3.99 -0.23
N LEU A 16 3.57 4.72 -1.09
CA LEU A 16 3.08 5.94 -1.73
C LEU A 16 1.96 5.64 -2.73
N TYR A 17 2.06 4.56 -3.49
CA TYR A 17 1.01 4.10 -4.39
C TYR A 17 -0.29 3.79 -3.63
N LEU A 18 -0.21 3.03 -2.54
CA LEU A 18 -1.37 2.72 -1.70
C LEU A 18 -1.96 3.97 -1.05
N LEU A 19 -1.15 4.97 -0.71
CA LEU A 19 -1.62 6.25 -0.21
C LEU A 19 -2.38 7.05 -1.28
N ASN A 20 -1.80 7.20 -2.47
CA ASN A 20 -2.35 8.06 -3.52
C ASN A 20 -3.54 7.42 -4.25
N VAL A 21 -3.47 6.12 -4.54
CA VAL A 21 -4.47 5.40 -5.34
C VAL A 21 -5.42 4.58 -4.48
N GLY A 22 -4.89 3.94 -3.44
CA GLY A 22 -5.69 3.16 -2.50
C GLY A 22 -6.31 3.99 -1.38
N HIS A 23 -5.86 5.23 -1.17
CA HIS A 23 -6.24 6.05 0.00
C HIS A 23 -6.04 5.31 1.34
N VAL A 24 -4.96 4.53 1.44
CA VAL A 24 -4.56 3.81 2.66
C VAL A 24 -3.12 4.15 3.01
N ALA A 25 -2.91 4.79 4.16
CA ALA A 25 -1.59 5.06 4.67
C ALA A 25 -0.94 3.78 5.23
N THR A 26 0.26 3.47 4.75
CA THR A 26 1.10 2.35 5.20
C THR A 26 2.52 2.85 5.41
N VAL A 27 3.42 1.99 5.91
CA VAL A 27 4.85 2.32 6.02
C VAL A 27 5.67 1.32 5.22
N GLY A 28 6.58 1.82 4.38
CA GLY A 28 7.55 0.99 3.66
C GLY A 28 8.46 0.22 4.62
N GLY A 29 8.79 -1.01 4.27
CA GLY A 29 9.68 -1.85 5.08
C GLY A 29 11.14 -1.36 5.07
N ASP A 30 11.53 -0.54 4.09
CA ASP A 30 12.80 0.19 4.05
C ASP A 30 13.07 0.99 5.34
N SER A 31 12.02 1.57 5.94
CA SER A 31 12.06 2.26 7.23
C SER A 31 12.48 1.36 8.39
N PHE A 32 12.44 0.03 8.19
CA PHE A 32 12.84 -1.00 9.15
C PHE A 32 13.98 -1.88 8.61
N GLY A 33 14.66 -1.46 7.53
CA GLY A 33 15.77 -2.19 6.92
C GLY A 33 15.37 -3.39 6.06
N ASN A 34 14.11 -3.51 5.64
CA ASN A 34 13.65 -4.63 4.81
C ASN A 34 12.68 -4.20 3.70
N ASN A 35 13.25 -3.95 2.51
CA ASN A 35 12.55 -3.33 1.39
C ASN A 35 11.50 -4.23 0.69
N ASN A 36 11.40 -5.51 1.05
CA ASN A 36 10.47 -6.45 0.43
C ASN A 36 9.10 -6.51 1.13
N TYR A 37 8.88 -5.68 2.15
CA TYR A 37 7.69 -5.73 3.01
C TYR A 37 7.09 -4.34 3.22
N ILE A 38 5.84 -4.32 3.69
CA ILE A 38 5.15 -3.12 4.16
C ILE A 38 4.58 -3.39 5.55
N ARG A 39 4.42 -2.33 6.35
CA ARG A 39 3.81 -2.41 7.68
C ARG A 39 2.40 -1.85 7.66
N LEU A 40 1.46 -2.63 8.17
CA LEU A 40 0.07 -2.24 8.43
C LEU A 40 -0.15 -2.15 9.94
N SER A 41 -0.70 -1.03 10.42
CA SER A 41 -1.21 -0.94 11.78
C SER A 41 -2.61 -1.51 11.81
N TYR A 42 -2.86 -2.50 12.68
CA TYR A 42 -4.18 -3.08 12.88
C TYR A 42 -4.87 -2.57 14.17
N ALA A 43 -4.24 -1.65 14.90
CA ALA A 43 -4.83 -1.00 16.06
C ALA A 43 -5.84 0.08 15.61
N ALA A 44 -6.92 -0.38 14.97
CA ALA A 44 -8.03 0.42 14.45
C ALA A 44 -9.34 -0.38 14.61
N SER A 45 -10.48 0.21 14.22
CA SER A 45 -11.76 -0.53 14.24
C SER A 45 -11.80 -1.59 13.13
N ASP A 46 -12.55 -2.67 13.35
CA ASP A 46 -12.73 -3.74 12.35
C ASP A 46 -13.28 -3.19 11.03
N GLU A 47 -14.21 -2.23 11.08
CA GLU A 47 -14.78 -1.59 9.89
C GLU A 47 -13.70 -0.85 9.09
N SER A 48 -12.80 -0.14 9.79
CA SER A 48 -11.68 0.56 9.17
C SER A 48 -10.71 -0.40 8.51
N LEU A 49 -10.43 -1.55 9.15
CA LEU A 49 -9.54 -2.58 8.61
C LEU A 49 -10.14 -3.26 7.39
N VAL A 50 -11.42 -3.62 7.45
CA VAL A 50 -12.14 -4.23 6.31
C VAL A 50 -12.12 -3.29 5.10
N GLU A 51 -12.42 -2.00 5.30
CA GLU A 51 -12.41 -1.02 4.22
C GLU A 51 -11.00 -0.78 3.67
N ALA A 52 -9.98 -0.69 4.53
CA ALA A 52 -8.59 -0.55 4.10
C ALA A 52 -8.13 -1.74 3.25
N LEU A 53 -8.44 -2.98 3.68
CA LEU A 53 -8.09 -4.19 2.92
C LEU A 53 -8.84 -4.28 1.58
N ARG A 54 -10.12 -3.87 1.53
CA ARG A 54 -10.88 -3.75 0.27
C ARG A 54 -10.20 -2.80 -0.70
N ARG A 55 -9.82 -1.60 -0.24
CA ARG A 55 -9.12 -0.59 -1.05
C ARG A 55 -7.75 -1.05 -1.52
N ILE A 56 -6.98 -1.69 -0.64
CA ILE A 56 -5.67 -2.28 -1.00
C ILE A 56 -5.86 -3.29 -2.13
N LYS A 57 -6.82 -4.21 -2.00
CA LYS A 57 -7.12 -5.21 -3.05
C LYS A 57 -7.46 -4.55 -4.38
N GLU A 58 -8.31 -3.52 -4.36
CA GLU A 58 -8.72 -2.80 -5.57
C GLU A 58 -7.56 -2.01 -6.21
N ALA A 59 -6.73 -1.36 -5.41
CA ALA A 59 -5.56 -0.64 -5.91
C ALA A 59 -4.56 -1.61 -6.55
N LEU A 60 -4.16 -2.67 -5.85
CA LEU A 60 -3.22 -3.65 -6.38
C LEU A 60 -3.73 -4.34 -7.65
N GLY A 61 -5.05 -4.55 -7.77
CA GLY A 61 -5.67 -5.11 -8.98
C GLY A 61 -5.57 -4.21 -10.22
N LYS A 62 -5.20 -2.93 -10.08
CA LYS A 62 -4.98 -2.00 -11.20
C LYS A 62 -3.55 -2.06 -11.75
N LEU A 63 -2.64 -2.80 -11.09
CA LEU A 63 -1.25 -2.91 -11.54
C LEU A 63 -1.13 -3.86 -12.73
N SER A 64 -0.19 -3.55 -13.65
CA SER A 64 0.15 -4.36 -14.83
C SER A 64 1.64 -4.64 -14.98
#